data_AF-A0AAU0EYP3-F1
#
_entry.id   AF-A0AAU0EYP3-F1
#
_cell.length_a   1.000
_cell.length_b   1.000
_cell.length_c   1.000
_cell.angle_alpha   90.00
_cell.angle_beta   90.00
_cell.angle_gamma   90.00
#
_symmetry.space_group_name_H-M   'P 1'
#
loop_
_entity.id
_entity.type
_entity.pdbx_description
1 polymer ?
#
loop_
_entity_poly.entity_id
_entity_poly.type
_entity_poly.pdbx_seq_one_letter_code
_entity_poly.pdbx_strand_id
1 'polypeptide(L)'
;MSSGFMATTTTQSPALSNKFKNKTTEVFYASELLSQISTFPKFQNSDLNQEVSLLKNNISEYVYAVQNHNLIRQEEYLYRIEKSYKKIQSIRKTLSPKDDEIINRHLVRIKSNLYQLQSIKRDSLK
;
A
#
# COMPACT_ATOMS: atom_id res chain seq x y z
N MET A 1 -37.67 39.85 -27.20
CA MET A 1 -36.19 39.81 -27.12
C MET A 1 -35.85 39.00 -25.88
N SER A 2 -35.40 37.76 -26.05
CA SER A 2 -35.12 36.82 -24.95
C SER A 2 -33.69 37.03 -24.50
N SER A 3 -33.50 37.57 -23.30
CA SER A 3 -32.19 37.68 -22.65
C SER A 3 -32.01 36.50 -21.72
N GLY A 4 -31.32 35.47 -22.22
CA GLY A 4 -30.89 34.32 -21.43
C GLY A 4 -29.80 34.73 -20.44
N PHE A 5 -30.04 34.50 -19.16
CA PHE A 5 -29.02 34.56 -18.12
C PHE A 5 -28.06 33.37 -18.29
N MET A 6 -26.78 33.65 -18.55
CA MET A 6 -25.72 32.65 -18.54
C MET A 6 -25.52 32.08 -17.13
N ALA A 7 -25.55 30.76 -17.02
CA ALA A 7 -25.09 30.05 -15.84
C ALA A 7 -23.55 30.19 -15.75
N THR A 8 -23.05 30.81 -14.69
CA THR A 8 -21.63 30.83 -14.36
C THR A 8 -21.20 29.43 -13.94
N THR A 9 -20.71 28.62 -14.87
CA THR A 9 -19.99 27.39 -14.53
C THR A 9 -18.64 27.81 -13.93
N THR A 10 -18.55 27.77 -12.60
CA THR A 10 -17.29 27.92 -11.88
C THR A 10 -16.35 26.79 -12.32
N THR A 11 -15.42 27.11 -13.21
CA THR A 11 -14.36 26.21 -13.65
C THR A 11 -13.46 25.88 -12.47
N GLN A 12 -13.74 24.79 -11.75
CA GLN A 12 -12.80 24.22 -10.79
C GLN A 12 -11.53 23.83 -11.56
N SER A 13 -10.39 24.41 -11.16
CA SER A 13 -9.10 24.18 -11.81
C SER A 13 -8.72 22.69 -11.81
N PRO A 14 -8.31 22.11 -12.96
CA PRO A 14 -7.95 20.69 -13.08
C PRO A 14 -6.78 20.27 -12.17
N ALA A 15 -5.97 21.22 -11.69
CA ALA A 15 -4.88 20.94 -10.74
C ALA A 15 -5.42 20.59 -9.32
N LEU A 16 -6.50 21.23 -8.88
CA LEU A 16 -7.11 20.95 -7.58
C LEU A 16 -7.79 19.58 -7.58
N SER A 17 -8.57 19.28 -8.62
CA SER A 17 -9.24 17.98 -8.76
C SER A 17 -8.25 16.81 -8.79
N ASN A 18 -7.11 16.97 -9.48
CA ASN A 18 -6.04 15.97 -9.49
C ASN A 18 -5.38 15.77 -8.11
N LYS A 19 -5.12 16.86 -7.37
CA LYS A 19 -4.55 16.78 -6.02
C LYS A 19 -5.47 16.05 -5.03
N PHE A 20 -6.78 16.35 -5.09
CA PHE A 20 -7.78 15.64 -4.29
C PHE A 20 -7.87 14.15 -4.68
N LYS A 21 -7.90 13.84 -5.98
CA LYS A 21 -7.91 12.45 -6.47
C LYS A 21 -6.70 11.65 -5.99
N ASN A 22 -5.50 12.22 -6.05
CA ASN A 22 -4.27 11.56 -5.60
C ASN A 22 -4.31 11.29 -4.10
N LYS A 23 -4.76 12.25 -3.29
CA LYS A 23 -4.89 12.09 -1.84
C LYS A 23 -5.91 11.01 -1.46
N THR A 24 -7.06 10.95 -2.14
CA THR A 24 -8.06 9.88 -1.93
C THR A 24 -7.50 8.51 -2.30
N THR A 25 -6.78 8.43 -3.43
CA THR A 25 -6.18 7.17 -3.90
C THR A 25 -5.06 6.69 -2.95
N GLU A 26 -4.25 7.59 -2.41
CA GLU A 26 -3.22 7.28 -1.41
C GLU A 26 -3.86 6.69 -0.13
N VAL A 27 -4.89 7.36 0.40
CA VAL A 27 -5.63 6.88 1.58
C VAL A 27 -6.25 5.51 1.34
N PHE A 28 -6.80 5.28 0.15
CA PHE A 28 -7.38 3.99 -0.24
C PHE A 28 -6.33 2.86 -0.18
N TYR A 29 -5.20 2.99 -0.88
CA TYR A 29 -4.19 1.93 -0.89
C TYR A 29 -3.49 1.73 0.46
N ALA A 30 -3.32 2.80 1.24
CA ALA A 30 -2.84 2.72 2.61
C ALA A 30 -3.81 1.90 3.50
N SER A 31 -5.11 2.16 3.39
CA SER A 31 -6.15 1.42 4.13
C SER A 31 -6.22 -0.03 3.69
N GLU A 32 -6.14 -0.29 2.39
CA GLU A 32 -6.08 -1.64 1.84
C GLU A 32 -4.86 -2.42 2.37
N LEU A 33 -3.67 -1.81 2.43
CA LEU A 33 -2.49 -2.45 3.02
C LEU A 33 -2.74 -2.86 4.48
N LEU A 34 -3.31 -1.96 5.30
CA LEU A 34 -3.64 -2.24 6.70
C LEU A 34 -4.67 -3.37 6.84
N SER A 35 -5.68 -3.40 5.97
CA SER A 35 -6.68 -4.47 5.91
C SER A 35 -6.08 -5.83 5.50
N GLN A 36 -5.18 -5.83 4.51
CA GLN A 36 -4.51 -7.07 4.09
C GLN A 36 -3.63 -7.65 5.20
N ILE A 37 -2.92 -6.82 5.96
CA ILE A 37 -2.09 -7.31 7.08
C ILE A 37 -2.91 -7.75 8.29
N SER A 38 -4.10 -7.19 8.51
CA SER A 38 -4.99 -7.62 9.59
C SER A 38 -5.61 -8.99 9.34
N THR A 39 -5.77 -9.38 8.07
CA THR A 39 -6.39 -10.66 7.67
C THR A 39 -5.39 -11.81 7.50
N PHE A 40 -4.11 -11.59 7.83
CA PHE A 40 -3.10 -12.65 7.73
C PHE A 40 -3.39 -13.83 8.67
N PRO A 41 -3.41 -15.06 8.15
CA PRO A 41 -3.60 -16.24 8.98
C PRO A 41 -2.34 -16.56 9.78
N LYS A 42 -2.51 -17.39 10.82
CA LYS A 42 -1.40 -18.00 11.56
C LYS A 42 -1.07 -19.35 10.91
N PHE A 43 0.21 -19.58 10.64
CA PHE A 43 0.71 -20.82 10.06
C PHE A 43 1.26 -21.75 11.14
N GLN A 44 1.53 -23.01 10.83
CA GLN A 44 2.19 -23.92 11.76
C GLN A 44 3.69 -23.58 11.93
N ASN A 45 4.33 -23.07 10.87
CA ASN A 45 5.73 -22.69 10.89
C ASN A 45 5.96 -21.42 11.74
N SER A 46 6.71 -21.55 12.84
CA SER A 46 7.00 -20.45 13.77
C SER A 46 7.82 -19.33 13.13
N ASP A 47 8.83 -19.69 12.34
CA ASP A 47 9.75 -18.76 11.71
C ASP A 47 9.02 -17.91 10.67
N LEU A 48 8.08 -18.54 9.95
CA LEU A 48 7.17 -17.86 9.04
C LEU A 48 6.29 -16.86 9.78
N ASN A 49 5.68 -17.26 10.89
CA ASN A 49 4.83 -16.36 11.67
C ASN A 49 5.61 -15.17 12.23
N GLN A 50 6.85 -15.39 12.68
CA GLN A 50 7.72 -14.31 13.15
C GLN A 50 8.03 -13.33 12.01
N GLU A 51 8.41 -13.83 10.84
CA GLU A 51 8.73 -12.97 9.69
C GLU A 51 7.48 -12.25 9.15
N VAL A 52 6.32 -12.91 9.15
CA VAL A 52 5.04 -12.28 8.82
C VAL A 52 4.73 -11.17 9.83
N SER A 53 4.94 -11.38 11.12
CA SER A 53 4.74 -10.33 12.13
C SER A 53 5.64 -9.10 11.88
N LEU A 54 6.91 -9.33 11.54
CA LEU A 54 7.83 -8.27 11.15
C LEU A 54 7.36 -7.54 9.88
N LEU A 55 6.93 -8.28 8.85
CA LEU A 55 6.38 -7.70 7.63
C LEU A 55 5.17 -6.80 7.94
N LYS A 56 4.23 -7.28 8.76
CA LYS A 56 3.03 -6.53 9.17
C LYS A 56 3.41 -5.23 9.87
N ASN A 57 4.32 -5.28 10.83
CA ASN A 57 4.79 -4.09 11.56
C ASN A 57 5.47 -3.08 10.62
N ASN A 58 6.35 -3.55 9.73
CA ASN A 58 7.01 -2.67 8.76
C ASN A 58 6.02 -2.01 7.80
N ILE A 59 4.96 -2.71 7.38
CA ILE A 59 3.89 -2.13 6.56
C ILE A 59 3.11 -1.06 7.33
N SER A 60 2.76 -1.31 8.59
CA SER A 60 2.09 -0.32 9.44
C SER A 60 2.94 0.95 9.60
N GLU A 61 4.24 0.79 9.88
CA GLU A 61 5.15 1.94 10.00
C GLU A 61 5.35 2.67 8.67
N TYR A 62 5.40 1.94 7.55
CA TYR A 62 5.44 2.55 6.22
C TYR A 62 4.19 3.39 5.95
N VAL A 63 2.99 2.86 6.21
CA VAL A 63 1.73 3.60 6.06
C VAL A 63 1.71 4.84 6.95
N TYR A 64 2.16 4.73 8.19
CA TYR A 64 2.31 5.88 9.08
C TYR A 64 3.28 6.93 8.52
N ALA A 65 4.42 6.51 7.97
CA ALA A 65 5.39 7.42 7.35
C ALA A 65 4.84 8.08 6.07
N VAL A 66 3.99 7.40 5.30
CA VAL A 66 3.26 7.97 4.15
C VAL A 66 2.34 9.09 4.62
N GLN A 67 1.49 8.82 5.62
CA GLN A 67 0.54 9.78 6.16
C GLN A 67 1.20 11.02 6.77
N ASN A 68 2.40 10.87 7.34
CA ASN A 68 3.19 11.97 7.90
C ASN A 68 4.15 12.62 6.89
N HIS A 69 4.11 12.23 5.61
CA HIS A 69 5.00 12.71 4.56
C HIS A 69 6.51 12.59 4.89
N ASN A 70 6.88 11.62 5.73
CA ASN A 70 8.26 11.40 6.15
C ASN A 70 8.98 10.49 5.14
N LEU A 71 9.66 11.11 4.17
CA LEU A 71 10.31 10.40 3.06
C LEU A 71 11.43 9.45 3.51
N ILE A 72 12.20 9.83 4.54
CA ILE A 72 13.31 9.02 5.07
C ILE A 72 12.77 7.73 5.67
N ARG A 73 11.75 7.83 6.55
CA ARG A 73 11.13 6.63 7.15
C ARG A 73 10.40 5.80 6.11
N GLN A 74 9.78 6.41 5.09
CA GLN A 74 9.18 5.64 3.99
C GLN A 74 10.21 4.76 3.27
N GLU A 75 11.38 5.30 2.93
CA GLU A 75 12.46 4.54 2.28
C GLU A 75 13.00 3.43 3.19
N GLU A 76 13.23 3.75 4.47
CA GLU A 76 13.69 2.78 5.47
C GLU A 76 12.74 1.59 5.58
N TYR A 77 11.44 1.86 5.78
CA TYR A 77 10.46 0.78 5.95
C TYR A 77 10.19 0.03 4.64
N LEU A 78 10.31 0.69 3.48
CA LEU A 78 10.23 0.00 2.20
C LEU A 78 11.34 -1.03 2.05
N TYR A 79 12.58 -0.67 2.38
CA TYR A 79 13.71 -1.60 2.38
C TYR A 79 13.49 -2.79 3.34
N ARG A 80 12.96 -2.52 4.55
CA ARG A 80 12.65 -3.57 5.54
C ARG A 80 11.55 -4.51 5.04
N ILE A 81 10.50 -3.97 4.40
CA ILE A 81 9.44 -4.76 3.75
C ILE A 81 10.04 -5.70 2.70
N GLU A 82 10.90 -5.19 1.81
CA GLU A 82 11.55 -6.00 0.77
C GLU A 82 12.39 -7.13 1.36
N LYS A 83 13.13 -6.84 2.45
CA LYS A 83 13.92 -7.85 3.15
C LYS A 83 13.03 -8.95 3.73
N SER A 84 11.93 -8.60 4.39
CA SER A 84 10.97 -9.58 4.90
C SER A 84 10.32 -10.40 3.80
N TYR A 85 9.97 -9.77 2.67
CA TYR A 85 9.49 -10.46 1.49
C TYR A 85 10.45 -11.54 1.01
N LYS A 86 11.73 -11.19 0.83
CA LYS A 86 12.77 -12.15 0.37
C LYS A 86 12.92 -13.31 1.35
N LYS A 87 12.89 -13.04 2.66
CA LYS A 87 12.99 -14.09 3.68
C LYS A 87 11.78 -15.01 3.69
N ILE A 88 10.56 -14.47 3.59
CA ILE A 88 9.33 -15.26 3.45
C ILE A 88 9.40 -16.13 2.19
N GLN A 89 9.85 -15.59 1.06
CA GLN A 89 10.00 -16.35 -0.19
C GLN A 89 10.96 -17.54 -0.06
N SER A 90 12.00 -17.42 0.77
CA SER A 90 12.88 -18.55 1.07
C SER A 90 12.20 -19.62 1.93
N ILE A 91 11.44 -19.21 2.95
CA ILE A 91 10.70 -20.14 3.84
C ILE A 91 9.60 -20.88 3.07
N ARG A 92 8.94 -20.19 2.13
CA ARG A 92 7.87 -20.76 1.29
C ARG A 92 8.23 -22.06 0.59
N LYS A 93 9.50 -22.24 0.22
CA LYS A 93 10.01 -23.44 -0.45
C LYS A 93 9.89 -24.72 0.38
N THR A 94 9.70 -24.60 1.69
CA THR A 94 9.59 -25.73 2.62
C THR A 94 8.18 -25.90 3.19
N LEU A 95 7.21 -25.08 2.77
CA LEU A 95 5.83 -25.13 3.25
C LEU A 95 5.01 -26.21 2.54
N SER A 96 3.91 -26.60 3.18
CA SER A 96 2.88 -27.40 2.52
C SER A 96 2.31 -26.62 1.32
N PRO A 97 1.87 -27.29 0.24
CA PRO A 97 1.29 -26.60 -0.93
C PRO A 97 0.14 -25.66 -0.57
N LYS A 98 -0.68 -26.06 0.41
CA LYS A 98 -1.80 -25.26 0.92
C LYS A 98 -1.32 -23.97 1.60
N ASP A 99 -0.35 -24.08 2.51
CA ASP A 99 0.18 -22.91 3.22
C ASP A 99 0.94 -21.98 2.26
N ASP A 100 1.69 -22.56 1.30
CA ASP A 100 2.38 -21.81 0.26
C ASP A 100 1.42 -20.98 -0.60
N GLU A 101 0.30 -21.57 -1.03
CA GLU A 101 -0.71 -20.87 -1.82
C GLU A 101 -1.33 -19.71 -1.03
N ILE A 102 -1.69 -19.97 0.24
CA ILE A 102 -2.28 -18.97 1.12
C ILE A 102 -1.34 -17.78 1.28
N ILE A 103 -0.08 -18.02 1.65
CA ILE A 103 0.87 -16.93 1.85
C ILE A 103 1.19 -16.19 0.55
N ASN A 104 1.33 -16.92 -0.56
CA ASN A 104 1.57 -16.31 -1.87
C ASN A 104 0.49 -15.30 -2.23
N ARG A 105 -0.79 -15.65 -2.02
CA ARG A 105 -1.93 -14.77 -2.31
C ARG A 105 -1.85 -13.46 -1.51
N HIS A 106 -1.53 -13.54 -0.22
CA HIS A 106 -1.38 -12.34 0.59
C HIS A 106 -0.17 -11.49 0.16
N LEU A 107 0.97 -12.13 -0.13
CA LEU A 107 2.18 -11.44 -0.61
C LEU A 107 1.96 -10.74 -1.96
N VAL A 108 1.24 -11.34 -2.90
CA VAL A 108 0.94 -10.70 -4.19
C VAL A 108 0.06 -9.46 -3.99
N ARG A 109 -0.97 -9.56 -3.15
CA ARG A 109 -1.86 -8.42 -2.84
C ARG A 109 -1.13 -7.27 -2.18
N ILE A 110 -0.31 -7.53 -1.16
CA ILE A 110 0.50 -6.51 -0.51
C ILE A 110 1.44 -5.85 -1.53
N LYS A 111 2.13 -6.64 -2.37
CA LYS A 111 3.07 -6.11 -3.36
C LYS A 111 2.36 -5.19 -4.35
N SER A 112 1.17 -5.58 -4.81
CA SER A 112 0.36 -4.77 -5.72
C SER A 112 -0.06 -3.44 -5.08
N ASN A 113 -0.64 -3.47 -3.88
CA ASN A 113 -1.07 -2.26 -3.18
C ASN A 113 0.11 -1.32 -2.86
N LEU A 114 1.24 -1.90 -2.45
CA LEU A 114 2.47 -1.14 -2.18
C LEU A 114 3.01 -0.46 -3.45
N TYR A 115 2.97 -1.15 -4.59
CA TYR A 115 3.38 -0.57 -5.87
C TYR A 115 2.47 0.59 -6.29
N GLN A 116 1.15 0.42 -6.16
CA GLN A 116 0.19 1.49 -6.50
C GLN A 116 0.40 2.73 -5.64
N LEU A 117 0.59 2.53 -4.33
CA LEU A 117 0.88 3.61 -3.39
C LEU A 117 2.16 4.37 -3.75
N GLN A 118 3.22 3.65 -4.16
CA GLN A 118 4.46 4.26 -4.64
C GLN A 118 4.30 5.00 -5.98
N SER A 119 3.46 4.49 -6.90
CA SER A 119 3.22 5.12 -8.20
C SER A 119 2.57 6.49 -8.05
N ILE A 120 1.54 6.60 -7.21
CA ILE A 120 0.84 7.87 -6.94
C ILE A 120 1.82 8.94 -6.44
N LYS A 121 2.75 8.54 -5.55
CA LYS A 121 3.78 9.44 -5.06
C LYS A 121 4.71 9.93 -6.17
N ARG A 122 5.17 9.03 -7.06
CA ARG A 122 6.04 9.41 -8.19
C ARG A 122 5.34 10.37 -9.15
N ASP A 123 4.06 10.19 -9.39
CA ASP A 123 3.28 11.07 -10.28
C ASP A 123 2.97 12.42 -9.64
N SER A 124 2.92 12.50 -8.29
CA SER A 124 2.76 13.78 -7.57
C SER A 124 4.01 14.66 -7.51
N LEU A 125 5.18 14.12 -7.87
CA LEU A 125 6.47 14.81 -7.87
C LEU A 125 6.89 15.32 -9.27
N LYS A 126 6.11 15.01 -10.31
CA LYS A 126 6.28 15.51 -11.69
C LYS A 126 5.40 16.72 -11.94
#